data_AF-A0A835IDY7-F1
#
_entry.id   AF-A0A835IDY7-F1
#
_cell.length_a   1.000
_cell.length_b   1.000
_cell.length_c   1.000
_cell.angle_alpha   90.00
_cell.angle_beta   90.00
_cell.angle_gamma   90.00
#
_symmetry.space_group_name_H-M   'P 1'
#
loop_
_entity.id
_entity.type
_entity.pdbx_description
1 polymer ?
#
loop_
_entity_poly.entity_id
_entity_poly.type
_entity_poly.pdbx_seq_one_letter_code
_entity_poly.pdbx_strand_id
1 'polypeptide(L)'
;MQPKHEDSRDFGLEALEEIMSAMDSGNIAVIFAGYSKPMQSVISATEGFRRRVTKFFVFSEYNSEEIAQIVHLKMKNQAEGSPLYGFKLDPSCSLDAINELIQRETTEQQRNIMNGGLADSMLANARENLDFRLEVDTASLDDLFTFTLDDLEKGLRSIPT
;
A
#
# COMPACT_ATOMS: atom_id res chain seq x y z
N MET A 1 -4.38 -45.71 18.20
CA MET A 1 -5.01 -44.77 17.24
C MET A 1 -4.42 -43.41 17.49
N GLN A 2 -3.69 -42.85 16.53
CA GLN A 2 -3.27 -41.44 16.55
C GLN A 2 -4.44 -40.58 16.02
N PRO A 3 -4.65 -39.35 16.50
CA PRO A 3 -5.69 -38.49 15.97
C PRO A 3 -5.28 -37.99 14.58
N LYS A 4 -6.21 -38.08 13.63
CA LYS A 4 -6.08 -37.52 12.28
C LYS A 4 -6.05 -35.99 12.37
N HIS A 5 -5.07 -35.38 11.71
CA HIS A 5 -5.02 -33.94 11.44
C HIS A 5 -5.90 -33.65 10.19
N GLU A 6 -7.21 -33.82 10.31
CA GLU A 6 -8.24 -33.41 9.33
C GLU A 6 -8.99 -32.25 9.99
N ASP A 7 -8.72 -30.98 9.64
CA ASP A 7 -9.60 -29.86 10.08
C ASP A 7 -9.33 -28.57 9.29
N SER A 8 -8.09 -28.24 8.92
CA SER A 8 -7.81 -26.92 8.29
C SER A 8 -8.24 -26.78 6.82
N ARG A 9 -8.34 -27.89 6.06
CA ARG A 9 -8.64 -27.83 4.62
C ARG A 9 -10.14 -27.68 4.34
N ASP A 10 -10.99 -28.17 5.23
CA ASP A 10 -12.42 -28.27 4.97
C ASP A 10 -13.12 -26.93 5.19
N PHE A 11 -12.73 -26.16 6.22
CA PHE A 11 -13.30 -24.83 6.48
C PHE A 11 -13.06 -23.83 5.34
N GLY A 12 -11.92 -23.93 4.64
CA GLY A 12 -11.62 -23.04 3.51
C GLY A 12 -12.52 -23.30 2.30
N LEU A 13 -12.88 -24.57 2.06
CA LEU A 13 -13.80 -24.95 1.00
C LEU A 13 -15.23 -24.54 1.36
N GLU A 14 -15.66 -24.83 2.59
CA GLU A 14 -16.98 -24.46 3.11
C GLU A 14 -17.21 -22.94 3.04
N ALA A 15 -16.20 -22.13 3.39
CA ALA A 15 -16.28 -20.68 3.26
C ALA A 15 -16.48 -20.23 1.80
N LEU A 16 -15.82 -20.89 0.83
CA LEU A 16 -16.01 -20.58 -0.59
C LEU A 16 -17.42 -20.99 -1.05
N GLU A 17 -17.96 -22.11 -0.57
CA GLU A 17 -19.31 -22.56 -0.87
C GLU A 17 -20.38 -21.58 -0.35
N GLU A 18 -20.21 -21.08 0.87
CA GLU A 18 -21.10 -20.05 1.43
C GLU A 18 -21.03 -18.73 0.65
N ILE A 19 -19.83 -18.31 0.22
CA ILE A 19 -19.69 -17.15 -0.67
C ILE A 19 -20.43 -17.39 -1.99
N MET A 20 -20.31 -18.58 -2.59
CA MET A 20 -21.05 -18.93 -3.81
C MET A 20 -22.56 -18.88 -3.60
N SER A 21 -23.05 -19.41 -2.48
CA SER A 21 -24.47 -19.36 -2.10
C SER A 21 -24.98 -17.91 -2.01
N ALA A 22 -24.20 -17.02 -1.39
CA ALA A 22 -24.52 -15.60 -1.32
C ALA A 22 -24.50 -14.91 -2.69
N MET A 23 -23.58 -15.29 -3.59
CA MET A 23 -23.52 -14.76 -4.96
C MET A 23 -24.72 -15.18 -5.81
N ASP A 24 -25.28 -16.37 -5.58
CA ASP A 24 -26.43 -16.88 -6.35
C ASP A 24 -27.77 -16.35 -5.86
N SER A 25 -27.92 -16.20 -4.54
CA SER A 25 -29.19 -15.86 -3.90
C SER A 25 -29.37 -14.37 -3.61
N GLY A 26 -28.27 -13.62 -3.54
CA GLY A 26 -28.25 -12.22 -3.13
C GLY A 26 -28.29 -11.21 -4.28
N ASN A 27 -28.65 -9.98 -3.94
CA ASN A 27 -28.42 -8.81 -4.80
C ASN A 27 -27.15 -8.07 -4.32
N ILE A 28 -26.00 -8.72 -4.46
CA ILE A 28 -24.71 -8.23 -3.96
C ILE A 28 -23.66 -8.20 -5.08
N ALA A 29 -22.71 -7.28 -4.96
CA ALA A 29 -21.47 -7.30 -5.73
C ALA A 29 -20.35 -7.77 -4.81
N VAL A 30 -19.63 -8.82 -5.22
CA VAL A 30 -18.47 -9.34 -4.48
C VAL A 30 -17.21 -8.97 -5.23
N ILE A 31 -16.28 -8.29 -4.56
CA ILE A 31 -14.97 -7.91 -5.10
C ILE A 31 -13.91 -8.72 -4.38
N PHE A 32 -13.21 -9.58 -5.12
CA PHE A 32 -12.04 -10.29 -4.62
C PHE A 32 -10.79 -9.48 -4.95
N ALA A 33 -9.97 -9.20 -3.94
CA ALA A 33 -8.73 -8.45 -4.07
C ALA A 33 -7.57 -9.22 -3.44
N GLY A 34 -6.44 -9.26 -4.13
CA GLY A 34 -5.24 -9.94 -3.68
C GLY A 34 -4.23 -10.09 -4.82
N TYR A 35 -3.04 -10.60 -4.49
CA TYR A 35 -1.99 -10.83 -5.47
C TYR A 35 -2.42 -11.86 -6.52
N SER A 36 -2.04 -11.61 -7.78
CA SER A 36 -2.49 -12.37 -8.96
C SER A 36 -2.30 -13.89 -8.82
N LYS A 37 -1.13 -14.34 -8.34
CA LYS A 37 -0.82 -15.78 -8.19
C LYS A 37 -1.71 -16.47 -7.14
N PRO A 38 -1.74 -16.04 -5.86
CA PRO A 38 -2.68 -16.58 -4.87
C PRO A 38 -4.14 -16.51 -5.32
N MET A 39 -4.55 -15.40 -5.94
CA MET A 39 -5.94 -15.22 -6.40
C MET A 39 -6.32 -16.21 -7.50
N GLN A 40 -5.43 -16.51 -8.43
CA GLN A 40 -5.69 -17.54 -9.45
C GLN A 40 -5.93 -18.92 -8.83
N SER A 41 -5.19 -19.26 -7.78
CA SER A 41 -5.40 -20.52 -7.04
C SER A 41 -6.76 -20.55 -6.34
N VAL A 42 -7.15 -19.46 -5.66
CA VAL A 42 -8.47 -19.35 -5.01
C VAL A 42 -9.60 -19.45 -6.05
N ILE A 43 -9.48 -18.72 -7.16
CA ILE A 43 -10.49 -18.70 -8.22
C ILE A 43 -10.64 -20.06 -8.90
N SER A 44 -9.54 -20.82 -8.97
CA SER A 44 -9.53 -22.16 -9.57
C SER A 44 -9.82 -23.29 -8.58
N ALA A 45 -10.16 -22.98 -7.31
CA ALA A 45 -10.39 -23.97 -6.27
C ALA A 45 -11.56 -24.91 -6.62
N THR A 46 -12.64 -24.38 -7.21
CA THR A 46 -13.74 -25.18 -7.74
C THR A 46 -14.23 -24.60 -9.07
N GLU A 47 -14.78 -25.47 -9.93
CA GLU A 47 -15.38 -25.02 -11.19
C GLU A 47 -16.58 -24.08 -10.94
N GLY A 48 -17.35 -24.34 -9.88
CA GLY A 48 -18.49 -23.51 -9.50
C GLY A 48 -18.07 -22.09 -9.15
N PHE A 49 -17.01 -21.92 -8.36
CA PHE A 49 -16.51 -20.60 -7.98
C PHE A 49 -15.95 -19.84 -9.18
N ARG A 50 -15.15 -20.52 -10.02
CA ARG A 50 -14.57 -19.94 -11.24
C ARG A 50 -15.61 -19.34 -12.19
N ARG A 51 -16.76 -20.00 -12.37
CA ARG A 51 -17.83 -19.55 -13.28
C ARG A 51 -18.51 -18.26 -12.82
N ARG A 52 -18.49 -17.98 -11.52
CA ARG A 52 -19.16 -16.81 -10.91
C ARG A 52 -18.26 -15.56 -10.92
N VAL A 53 -16.94 -15.73 -10.96
CA VAL A 53 -15.99 -14.63 -11.14
C VAL A 53 -15.85 -14.32 -12.64
N THR A 54 -16.64 -13.36 -13.12
CA THR A 54 -16.75 -13.06 -14.56
C THR A 54 -15.92 -11.86 -15.03
N LYS A 55 -15.43 -11.03 -14.10
CA LYS A 55 -14.66 -9.82 -14.39
C LYS A 55 -13.33 -9.89 -13.66
N PHE A 56 -12.26 -9.62 -14.40
CA PHE A 56 -10.89 -9.62 -13.91
C PHE A 56 -10.27 -8.27 -14.24
N PHE A 57 -9.73 -7.62 -13.21
CA PHE A 57 -8.99 -6.38 -13.34
C PHE A 57 -7.58 -6.65 -12.81
N VAL A 58 -6.57 -6.46 -13.67
CA VAL A 58 -5.16 -6.61 -13.30
C VAL A 58 -4.58 -5.23 -13.10
N PHE A 59 -4.02 -5.00 -11.91
CA PHE A 59 -3.31 -3.78 -11.57
C PHE A 59 -1.82 -4.09 -11.62
N SER A 60 -1.10 -3.43 -12.52
CA SER A 60 0.34 -3.57 -12.66
C SER A 60 1.07 -2.91 -11.49
N GLU A 61 2.30 -3.35 -11.26
CA GLU A 61 3.19 -2.73 -10.29
C GLU A 61 3.50 -1.28 -10.67
N TYR A 62 3.51 -0.38 -9.69
CA TYR A 62 3.89 1.01 -9.94
C TYR A 62 5.38 1.13 -10.18
N ASN A 63 5.74 1.89 -11.20
CA ASN A 63 7.13 2.35 -11.37
C ASN A 63 7.44 3.50 -10.39
N SER A 64 8.71 3.92 -10.31
CA SER A 64 9.15 4.94 -9.36
C SER A 64 8.47 6.30 -9.55
N GLU A 65 8.14 6.67 -10.79
CA GLU A 65 7.43 7.91 -11.12
C GLU A 65 5.99 7.86 -10.62
N GLU A 66 5.29 6.74 -10.83
CA GLU A 66 3.94 6.52 -10.31
C GLU A 66 3.92 6.54 -8.77
N ILE A 67 4.93 5.96 -8.11
CA ILE A 67 5.05 6.05 -6.64
C ILE A 67 5.29 7.51 -6.21
N ALA A 68 6.11 8.28 -6.93
CA ALA A 68 6.30 9.71 -6.66
C ALA A 68 4.98 10.50 -6.84
N GLN A 69 4.16 10.15 -7.83
CA GLN A 69 2.82 10.74 -8.00
C GLN A 69 1.92 10.41 -6.82
N ILE A 70 1.97 9.18 -6.30
CA ILE A 70 1.22 8.78 -5.09
C ILE A 70 1.65 9.60 -3.87
N VAL A 71 2.96 9.83 -3.69
CA VAL A 71 3.47 10.71 -2.62
C VAL A 71 2.83 12.10 -2.71
N HIS A 72 2.86 12.73 -3.89
CA HIS A 72 2.22 14.03 -4.09
C HIS A 72 0.70 14.01 -3.89
N LEU A 73 0.01 12.98 -4.37
CA LEU A 73 -1.44 12.84 -4.19
C LEU A 73 -1.82 12.71 -2.71
N LYS A 74 -1.06 11.93 -1.94
CA LYS A 74 -1.26 11.77 -0.50
C LYS A 74 -1.00 13.09 0.25
N MET A 75 0.07 13.82 -0.09
CA MET A 75 0.37 15.12 0.53
C MET A 75 -0.65 16.21 0.15
N LYS A 76 -1.28 16.12 -1.03
CA LYS A 76 -2.39 17.01 -1.41
C LYS A 76 -3.69 16.69 -0.69
N ASN A 77 -3.85 15.48 -0.13
CA ASN A 77 -5.05 15.10 0.58
C ASN A 77 -5.09 15.72 1.98
N GLN A 78 -5.77 16.85 2.08
CA GLN A 78 -5.98 17.63 3.30
C GLN A 78 -7.36 17.39 3.92
N ALA A 79 -7.96 16.21 3.74
CA ALA A 79 -9.19 15.85 4.42
C ALA A 79 -8.96 15.69 5.94
N GLU A 80 -9.92 16.16 6.74
CA GLU A 80 -9.92 15.95 8.19
C GLU A 80 -9.89 14.44 8.51
N GLY A 81 -8.88 14.00 9.25
CA GLY A 81 -8.63 12.58 9.56
C GLY A 81 -7.51 11.93 8.74
N SER A 82 -6.97 12.61 7.73
CA SER A 82 -5.73 12.19 7.06
C SER A 82 -4.55 12.24 8.05
N PRO A 83 -3.68 11.21 8.11
CA PRO A 83 -2.48 11.25 8.94
C PRO A 83 -1.49 12.34 8.50
N LEU A 84 -1.66 12.88 7.30
CA LEU A 84 -0.84 13.95 6.70
C LEU A 84 -1.56 15.30 6.69
N TYR A 85 -2.72 15.40 7.35
CA TYR A 85 -3.46 16.66 7.47
C TYR A 85 -2.58 17.74 8.11
N GLY A 86 -2.50 18.90 7.47
CA GLY A 86 -1.68 20.04 7.90
C GLY A 86 -0.22 19.99 7.42
N PHE A 87 0.28 18.82 7.00
CA PHE A 87 1.62 18.69 6.46
C PHE A 87 1.67 19.09 4.99
N LYS A 88 2.83 19.63 4.58
CA LYS A 88 3.14 19.97 3.19
C LYS A 88 4.54 19.52 2.83
N LEU A 89 4.79 19.46 1.52
CA LEU A 89 6.12 19.26 0.98
C LEU A 89 6.81 20.61 0.80
N ASP A 90 8.10 20.67 1.10
CA ASP A 90 8.96 21.77 0.69
C ASP A 90 8.95 21.92 -0.84
N PRO A 91 9.07 23.14 -1.41
CA PRO A 91 9.08 23.34 -2.86
C PRO A 91 10.18 22.56 -3.61
N SER A 92 11.27 22.18 -2.94
CA SER A 92 12.32 21.34 -3.53
C SER A 92 11.89 19.89 -3.76
N CYS A 93 10.86 19.42 -3.07
CA CYS A 93 10.28 18.10 -3.22
C CYS A 93 9.37 18.05 -4.46
N SER A 94 9.94 18.31 -5.64
CA SER A 94 9.25 18.17 -6.92
C SER A 94 9.01 16.70 -7.26
N LEU A 95 8.11 16.44 -8.21
CA LEU A 95 7.83 15.09 -8.68
C LEU A 95 9.11 14.39 -9.17
N ASP A 96 9.92 15.11 -9.94
CA ASP A 96 11.20 14.60 -10.47
C ASP A 96 12.19 14.33 -9.34
N ALA A 97 12.32 15.23 -8.37
CA ALA A 97 13.24 15.06 -7.24
C ALA A 97 12.85 13.84 -6.38
N ILE A 98 11.55 13.63 -6.13
CA ILE A 98 11.06 12.46 -5.40
C ILE A 98 11.24 11.19 -6.23
N ASN A 99 11.00 11.23 -7.54
CA ASN A 99 11.23 10.10 -8.42
C ASN A 99 12.71 9.68 -8.45
N GLU A 100 13.63 10.64 -8.62
CA GLU A 100 15.08 10.40 -8.57
C GLU A 100 15.50 9.83 -7.22
N LEU A 101 14.96 10.37 -6.13
CA LEU A 101 15.21 9.88 -4.78
C LEU A 101 14.75 8.42 -4.61
N ILE A 102 13.53 8.10 -5.02
CA ILE A 102 12.99 6.73 -4.97
C ILE A 102 13.86 5.78 -5.80
N GLN A 103 14.27 6.18 -7.00
CA GLN A 103 15.14 5.35 -7.85
C GLN A 103 16.51 5.10 -7.21
N ARG A 104 17.08 6.12 -6.57
CA ARG A 104 18.40 6.05 -5.93
C ARG A 104 18.39 5.19 -4.66
N GLU A 105 17.37 5.34 -3.83
CA GLU A 105 17.33 4.73 -2.50
C GLU A 105 16.61 3.37 -2.46
N THR A 106 16.02 2.91 -3.57
CA THR A 106 15.27 1.64 -3.59
C THR A 106 15.61 0.76 -4.80
N THR A 107 15.46 -0.56 -4.61
CA THR A 107 15.54 -1.53 -5.70
C THR A 107 14.19 -1.70 -6.41
N GLU A 108 14.22 -2.19 -7.66
CA GLU A 108 13.00 -2.54 -8.38
C GLU A 108 12.18 -3.60 -7.64
N GLN A 109 12.85 -4.59 -7.03
CA GLN A 109 12.18 -5.62 -6.25
C GLN A 109 11.44 -5.04 -5.05
N GLN A 110 12.06 -4.12 -4.29
CA GLN A 110 11.39 -3.43 -3.19
C GLN A 110 10.17 -2.64 -3.68
N ARG A 111 10.29 -1.90 -4.79
CA ARG A 111 9.17 -1.16 -5.39
C ARG A 111 8.02 -2.09 -5.80
N ASN A 112 8.32 -3.24 -6.38
CA ASN A 112 7.30 -4.19 -6.81
C ASN A 112 6.58 -4.84 -5.61
N ILE A 113 7.31 -5.15 -4.54
CA ILE A 113 6.73 -5.75 -3.32
C ILE A 113 5.90 -4.74 -2.54
N MET A 114 6.42 -3.53 -2.34
CA MET A 114 5.78 -2.52 -1.50
C MET A 114 4.75 -1.68 -2.26
N ASN A 115 4.93 -1.50 -3.57
CA ASN A 115 4.03 -0.78 -4.47
C ASN A 115 3.64 0.59 -3.87
N GLY A 116 2.35 0.96 -3.85
CA GLY A 116 1.86 2.19 -3.21
C GLY A 116 2.15 2.24 -1.70
N GLY A 117 2.34 1.10 -1.04
CA GLY A 117 2.77 1.01 0.35
C GLY A 117 4.18 1.56 0.59
N LEU A 118 5.04 1.62 -0.44
CA LEU A 118 6.34 2.28 -0.34
C LEU A 118 6.17 3.78 -0.02
N ALA A 119 5.23 4.44 -0.69
CA ALA A 119 4.93 5.85 -0.43
C ALA A 119 4.37 6.06 0.99
N ASP A 120 3.54 5.12 1.47
CA ASP A 120 3.02 5.15 2.84
C ASP A 120 4.14 5.03 3.88
N SER A 121 5.02 4.04 3.73
CA SER A 121 6.16 3.85 4.63
C SER A 121 7.13 5.04 4.58
N MET A 122 7.43 5.54 3.37
CA MET A 122 8.29 6.71 3.18
C MET A 122 7.74 7.94 3.93
N LEU A 123 6.46 8.25 3.77
CA LEU A 123 5.84 9.43 4.39
C LEU A 123 5.67 9.28 5.91
N ALA A 124 5.33 8.08 6.39
CA ALA A 124 5.26 7.80 7.82
C ALA A 124 6.63 7.98 8.48
N ASN A 125 7.68 7.40 7.90
CA ASN A 125 9.04 7.52 8.41
C ASN A 125 9.60 8.95 8.24
N ALA A 126 9.22 9.67 7.18
CA ALA A 126 9.63 11.06 6.99
C ALA A 126 9.06 11.96 8.09
N ARG A 127 7.83 11.70 8.53
CA ARG A 127 7.25 12.40 9.68
C ARG A 127 8.05 12.19 10.95
N GLU A 128 8.48 10.96 11.23
CA GLU A 128 9.34 10.69 12.38
C GLU A 128 10.69 11.43 12.26
N ASN A 129 11.26 11.50 11.05
CA ASN A 129 12.50 12.23 10.81
C ASN A 129 12.35 13.75 10.93
N LEU A 130 11.19 14.30 10.57
CA LEU A 130 10.86 15.70 10.79
C LEU A 130 10.94 16.04 12.28
N ASP A 131 10.34 15.20 13.13
CA ASP A 131 10.35 15.38 14.58
C ASP A 131 11.78 15.39 15.16
N PHE A 132 12.70 14.60 14.57
CA PHE A 132 14.11 14.59 14.99
C PHE A 132 14.93 15.76 14.44
N ARG A 133 14.56 16.33 13.29
CA ARG A 133 15.34 17.40 12.65
C ARG A 133 15.17 18.74 13.35
N LEU A 134 14.02 19.01 13.95
CA LEU A 134 13.66 20.34 14.43
C LEU A 134 13.99 20.50 15.92
N GLU A 135 14.75 21.55 16.24
CA GLU A 135 14.86 22.04 17.61
C GLU A 135 13.68 22.97 17.91
N VAL A 136 12.90 22.64 18.95
CA VAL A 136 11.66 23.34 19.31
C VAL A 136 11.87 24.85 19.51
N ASP A 137 13.05 25.25 20.01
CA ASP A 137 13.35 26.65 20.34
C ASP A 137 13.75 27.50 19.11
N THR A 138 14.08 26.87 17.98
CA THR A 138 14.62 27.58 16.80
C THR A 138 13.78 27.36 15.54
N ALA A 139 12.99 26.30 15.47
CA ALA A 139 12.14 26.01 14.33
C ALA A 139 10.98 27.02 14.21
N SER A 140 10.68 27.43 12.97
CA SER A 140 9.46 28.19 12.73
C SER A 140 8.23 27.27 12.78
N LEU A 141 7.05 27.85 13.03
CA LEU A 141 5.79 27.11 12.96
C LEU A 141 5.60 26.45 11.58
N ASP A 142 6.12 27.03 10.51
CA ASP A 142 6.01 26.47 9.16
C ASP A 142 6.89 25.23 8.97
N ASP A 143 8.07 25.22 9.61
CA ASP A 143 9.01 24.09 9.54
C ASP A 143 8.42 22.83 10.19
N LEU A 144 7.65 22.99 11.27
CA LEU A 144 6.98 21.90 12.00
C LEU A 144 6.01 21.08 11.15
N PHE A 145 5.61 21.58 9.97
CA PHE A 145 4.68 20.92 9.06
C PHE A 145 5.25 20.70 7.66
N THR A 146 6.56 20.93 7.45
CA THR A 146 7.17 20.90 6.11
C THR A 146 8.18 19.75 5.97
N PHE A 147 7.83 18.74 5.18
CA PHE A 147 8.76 17.68 4.81
C PHE A 147 9.72 18.16 3.72
N THR A 148 11.02 17.95 3.94
CA THR A 148 12.06 18.20 2.94
C THR A 148 12.52 16.88 2.32
N LEU A 149 13.34 16.97 1.26
CA LEU A 149 13.95 15.80 0.63
C LEU A 149 14.78 14.97 1.61
N ASP A 150 15.40 15.58 2.62
CA ASP A 150 16.19 14.85 3.63
C ASP A 150 15.31 13.97 4.53
N ASP A 151 14.12 14.45 4.92
CA ASP A 151 13.17 13.64 5.71
C ASP A 151 12.68 12.45 4.89
N LEU A 152 12.37 12.70 3.62
CA LEU A 152 11.93 11.69 2.66
C LEU A 152 13.01 10.64 2.39
N GLU A 153 14.28 11.06 2.25
CA GLU A 153 15.44 10.20 2.03
C GLU A 153 15.70 9.31 3.25
N LYS A 154 15.75 9.90 4.44
CA LYS A 154 15.87 9.14 5.69
C LYS A 154 14.68 8.20 5.87
N GLY A 155 13.49 8.65 5.51
CA GLY A 155 12.27 7.85 5.55
C GLY A 155 12.36 6.57 4.71
N LEU A 156 12.91 6.67 3.49
CA LEU A 156 13.17 5.51 2.63
C LEU A 156 14.26 4.59 3.22
N ARG A 157 15.35 5.16 3.74
CA ARG A 157 16.46 4.38 4.33
C ARG A 157 16.08 3.61 5.59
N SER A 158 15.04 4.04 6.30
CA SER A 158 14.49 3.32 7.45
C SER A 158 13.68 2.08 7.06
N ILE A 159 13.37 1.88 5.78
CA ILE A 159 12.62 0.72 5.30
C ILE A 159 13.58 -0.47 5.16
N PRO A 160 13.29 -1.62 5.78
CA PRO A 160 14.09 -2.82 5.61
C PRO A 160 14.18 -3.26 4.15
N THR A 161 15.38 -3.64 3.72
CA THR A 161 15.62 -4.29 2.41
C THR A 161 15.12 -5.71 2.34
#